data_AF-A0A946EK30-F1
#
_entry.id   AF-A0A946EK30-F1
#
_cell.length_a   1.000
_cell.length_b   1.000
_cell.length_c   1.000
_cell.angle_alpha   90.00
_cell.angle_beta   90.00
_cell.angle_gamma   90.00
#
_symmetry.space_group_name_H-M   'P 1'
#
loop_
_entity.id
_entity.type
_entity.pdbx_description
1 polymer ?
#
loop_
_entity_poly.entity_id
_entity_poly.type
_entity_poly.pdbx_seq_one_letter_code
_entity_poly.pdbx_strand_id
1 'polypeptide(L)'
;MPFKINAYKCEVAMSLSDDDLTKTANLARLHLPLADNDQQGKRKKLASDLNNIIKLVTQIESVDTNNVSPMAHSFDNSTFLAEDKAIEPNMRDRLQELVNPDNKEAGLYLVPQVIE
;
A
#
# COMPACT_ATOMS: atom_id res chain seq x y z
N MET A 1 17.09 -17.04 -17.79
CA MET A 1 18.09 -16.17 -17.16
C MET A 1 17.69 -16.00 -15.70
N PRO A 2 18.58 -16.21 -14.71
CA PRO A 2 18.19 -16.07 -13.31
C PRO A 2 18.01 -14.59 -12.97
N PHE A 3 16.81 -14.22 -12.53
CA PHE A 3 16.51 -12.91 -11.94
C PHE A 3 17.37 -12.75 -10.69
N LYS A 4 18.33 -11.83 -10.71
CA LYS A 4 19.09 -11.44 -9.53
C LYS A 4 18.15 -10.66 -8.61
N ILE A 5 17.57 -11.34 -7.62
CA ILE A 5 16.91 -10.67 -6.51
C ILE A 5 18.02 -10.00 -5.71
N ASN A 6 18.13 -8.68 -5.84
CA ASN A 6 19.01 -7.88 -5.01
C ASN A 6 18.59 -8.15 -3.57
N ALA A 7 19.51 -8.65 -2.74
CA ALA A 7 19.28 -8.77 -1.32
C ALA A 7 19.15 -7.34 -0.78
N TYR A 8 17.91 -6.83 -0.71
CA TYR A 8 17.61 -5.59 -0.02
C TYR A 8 17.83 -5.87 1.46
N LYS A 9 19.09 -5.75 1.89
CA LYS A 9 19.43 -5.66 3.31
C LYS A 9 18.84 -4.33 3.78
N CYS A 10 17.60 -4.39 4.23
CA CYS A 10 16.94 -3.26 4.84
C CYS A 10 17.64 -3.05 6.18
N GLU A 11 18.53 -2.07 6.26
CA GLU A 11 18.93 -1.50 7.55
C GLU A 11 17.68 -0.76 8.08
N VAL A 12 16.77 -1.52 8.68
CA VAL A 12 15.58 -0.96 9.32
C VAL A 12 16.08 -0.15 10.51
N ALA A 13 15.94 1.18 10.43
CA ALA A 13 16.03 2.01 11.61
C ALA A 13 15.03 1.45 12.64
N MET A 14 15.52 0.89 13.74
CA MET A 14 14.74 0.10 14.71
C MET A 14 13.64 0.91 15.43
N SER A 15 13.52 2.20 15.16
CA SER A 15 12.46 3.06 15.65
C SER A 15 12.00 4.04 14.57
N LEU A 16 10.71 4.03 14.30
CA LEU A 16 10.02 4.97 13.44
C LEU A 16 9.99 6.36 14.09
N SER A 17 10.51 7.37 13.40
CA SER A 17 10.42 8.77 13.82
C SER A 17 9.08 9.41 13.44
N ASP A 18 8.79 10.60 13.97
CA ASP A 18 7.58 11.35 13.61
C ASP A 18 7.56 11.78 12.13
N ASP A 19 8.74 12.07 11.58
CA ASP A 19 8.93 12.37 10.17
C ASP A 19 8.64 11.15 9.29
N ASP A 20 9.08 9.97 9.72
CA ASP A 20 8.85 8.72 8.97
C ASP A 20 7.37 8.33 8.98
N LEU A 21 6.65 8.57 10.07
CA LEU A 21 5.20 8.45 10.12
C LEU A 21 4.52 9.37 9.10
N THR A 22 4.96 10.61 9.03
CA THR A 22 4.39 11.60 8.11
C THR A 22 4.66 11.23 6.66
N LYS A 23 5.87 10.77 6.34
CA LYS A 23 6.23 10.26 5.00
C LYS A 23 5.41 9.03 4.63
N THR A 24 5.30 8.06 5.54
CA THR A 24 4.56 6.81 5.31
C THR A 24 3.07 7.10 5.09
N ALA A 25 2.49 8.00 5.86
CA ALA A 25 1.10 8.41 5.69
C ALA A 25 0.87 9.09 4.34
N ASN A 26 1.80 9.94 3.89
CA ASN A 26 1.71 10.56 2.56
C ASN A 26 1.80 9.51 1.44
N LEU A 27 2.70 8.53 1.55
CA LEU A 27 2.81 7.42 0.59
C LEU A 27 1.52 6.58 0.54
N ALA A 28 0.91 6.34 1.69
CA ALA A 28 -0.35 5.61 1.82
C ALA A 28 -1.60 6.48 1.49
N ARG A 29 -1.42 7.76 1.16
CA ARG A 29 -2.52 8.74 0.96
C ARG A 29 -3.47 8.84 2.16
N LEU A 30 -2.94 8.68 3.36
CA LEU A 30 -3.65 8.85 4.62
C LEU A 30 -3.42 10.24 5.19
N HIS A 31 -4.50 10.95 5.50
CA HIS A 31 -4.41 12.25 6.16
C HIS A 31 -4.17 12.08 7.67
N LEU A 32 -3.01 12.53 8.15
CA LEU A 32 -2.67 12.58 9.57
C LEU A 32 -2.50 14.04 10.03
N PRO A 33 -3.51 14.63 10.69
CA PRO A 33 -3.43 16.02 11.13
C PRO A 33 -2.40 16.21 12.25
N LEU A 34 -1.61 17.28 12.16
CA LEU A 34 -0.50 17.60 13.08
C LEU A 34 -0.90 18.54 14.24
N ALA A 35 -2.03 19.23 14.13
CA ALA A 35 -2.26 20.49 14.87
C ALA A 35 -3.18 20.39 16.11
N ASP A 36 -3.92 19.29 16.31
CA ASP A 36 -4.87 19.20 17.43
C ASP A 36 -4.27 18.43 18.62
N ASN A 37 -4.40 18.98 19.83
CA ASN A 37 -3.87 18.37 21.07
C ASN A 37 -4.36 16.92 21.29
N ASP A 38 -5.62 16.63 20.98
CA ASP A 38 -6.19 15.28 21.06
C ASP A 38 -5.62 14.33 19.99
N GLN A 39 -5.21 14.86 18.85
CA GLN A 39 -4.66 14.09 17.72
C GLN A 39 -3.17 13.81 17.91
N GLN A 40 -2.42 14.68 18.61
CA GLN A 40 -1.04 14.40 19.01
C GLN A 40 -0.94 13.15 19.90
N GLY A 41 -1.90 12.94 20.81
CA GLY A 41 -1.99 11.72 21.61
C GLY A 41 -2.20 10.46 20.76
N LYS A 42 -3.09 10.53 19.76
CA LYS A 42 -3.34 9.44 18.81
C LYS A 42 -2.13 9.13 17.93
N ARG A 43 -1.42 10.15 17.44
CA ARG A 43 -0.17 9.97 16.66
C ARG A 43 0.91 9.28 17.49
N LYS A 44 1.13 9.70 18.74
CA LYS A 44 2.10 9.06 19.65
C LYS A 44 1.73 7.60 19.93
N LYS A 45 0.44 7.30 20.11
CA LYS A 45 -0.02 5.93 20.27
C LYS A 45 0.22 5.11 19.00
N LEU A 46 -0.12 5.63 17.83
CA LEU A 46 0.12 4.98 16.54
C LEU A 46 1.62 4.71 16.30
N ALA A 47 2.48 5.67 16.63
CA ALA A 47 3.93 5.52 16.58
C ALA A 47 4.41 4.36 17.46
N SER A 48 3.91 4.29 18.69
CA SER A 48 4.22 3.21 19.64
C SER A 48 3.75 1.85 19.12
N ASP A 49 2.50 1.78 18.63
CA ASP A 49 1.89 0.56 18.11
C ASP A 49 2.68 0.04 16.89
N LEU A 50 3.05 0.91 15.95
CA LEU A 50 3.85 0.56 14.77
C LEU A 50 5.27 0.11 15.15
N ASN A 51 5.91 0.78 16.11
CA ASN A 51 7.22 0.37 16.61
C ASN A 51 7.17 -1.01 17.28
N ASN A 52 6.08 -1.35 17.97
CA ASN A 52 5.90 -2.69 18.54
C ASN A 52 5.73 -3.76 17.46
N ILE A 53 5.01 -3.45 16.37
CA ILE A 53 4.88 -4.37 15.22
C ILE A 53 6.24 -4.58 14.55
N ILE A 54 7.02 -3.52 14.31
CA ILE A 54 8.35 -3.62 13.71
C ILE A 54 9.26 -4.49 14.60
N LYS A 55 9.23 -4.30 15.92
CA LYS A 55 9.98 -5.15 16.87
C LYS A 55 9.60 -6.63 16.77
N LEU A 56 8.32 -6.94 16.57
CA LEU A 56 7.88 -8.32 16.38
C LEU A 56 8.45 -8.89 15.07
N VAL A 57 8.39 -8.13 13.98
CA VAL A 57 8.93 -8.57 12.67
C VAL A 57 10.45 -8.79 12.74
N THR A 58 11.19 -7.95 13.46
CA THR A 58 12.64 -8.12 13.63
C THR A 58 13.04 -9.43 14.33
N GLN A 59 12.13 -10.09 15.06
CA GLN A 59 12.43 -11.41 15.66
C GLN A 59 12.66 -12.48 14.59
N ILE A 60 12.04 -12.34 13.41
CA ILE A 60 12.15 -13.29 12.29
C ILE A 60 13.52 -13.18 11.61
N GLU A 61 14.21 -12.04 11.73
CA GLU A 61 15.57 -11.85 11.17
C GLU A 61 16.62 -12.76 11.83
N SER A 62 16.32 -13.38 12.97
CA SER A 62 17.20 -14.34 13.64
C SER A 62 17.42 -15.64 12.85
N VAL A 63 16.57 -15.91 11.85
CA VAL A 63 16.64 -17.11 11.02
C VAL A 63 17.51 -16.86 9.79
N ASP A 64 18.52 -17.72 9.56
CA ASP A 64 19.38 -17.66 8.38
C ASP A 64 18.60 -18.01 7.11
N THR A 65 18.54 -17.07 6.16
CA THR A 65 17.86 -17.21 4.87
C THR A 65 18.82 -17.08 3.68
N ASN A 66 20.14 -17.06 3.88
CA ASN A 66 21.14 -16.79 2.82
C ASN A 66 21.05 -17.73 1.60
N ASN A 67 20.60 -18.97 1.80
CA ASN A 67 20.51 -19.98 0.75
C ASN A 67 19.06 -20.41 0.43
N VAL A 68 18.07 -19.61 0.84
CA VAL A 68 16.65 -19.89 0.59
C VAL A 68 16.12 -18.92 -0.45
N SER A 69 15.59 -19.44 -1.56
CA SER A 69 14.91 -18.58 -2.56
C SER A 69 13.61 -18.03 -1.96
N PRO A 70 13.32 -16.73 -2.13
CA PRO A 70 12.02 -16.18 -1.77
C PRO A 70 10.88 -16.92 -2.49
N MET A 71 9.80 -17.20 -1.77
CA MET A 71 8.59 -17.84 -2.32
C MET A 71 7.50 -16.77 -2.53
N ALA A 72 7.21 -16.41 -3.79
CA ALA A 72 6.20 -15.40 -4.11
C ALA A 72 4.75 -15.94 -4.07
N HIS A 73 4.58 -17.19 -4.48
CA HIS A 73 3.30 -17.91 -4.46
C HIS A 73 3.53 -19.31 -3.88
N SER A 74 2.57 -19.82 -3.13
CA SER A 74 2.68 -21.16 -2.51
C SER A 74 2.54 -22.31 -3.51
N PHE A 75 1.95 -22.04 -4.68
CA PHE A 75 1.74 -23.01 -5.75
C PHE A 75 2.52 -22.61 -7.00
N ASP A 76 3.05 -23.62 -7.70
CA ASP A 76 3.68 -23.45 -9.00
C ASP A 76 2.60 -23.22 -10.07
N ASN A 77 2.18 -21.97 -10.23
CA ASN A 77 1.20 -21.60 -11.23
C ASN A 77 1.89 -21.15 -12.52
N SER A 78 1.47 -21.71 -13.66
CA SER A 78 1.78 -21.13 -14.96
C SER A 78 0.96 -19.85 -15.18
N THR A 79 1.53 -18.85 -15.85
CA THR A 79 0.80 -17.65 -16.26
C THR A 79 -0.38 -18.04 -17.17
N PHE A 80 -1.60 -17.68 -16.77
CA PHE A 80 -2.77 -17.81 -17.62
C PHE A 80 -2.72 -16.75 -18.73
N LEU A 81 -2.96 -17.17 -19.97
CA LEU A 81 -3.12 -16.26 -21.10
C LEU A 81 -4.61 -16.05 -21.34
N ALA A 82 -5.03 -14.78 -21.41
CA ALA A 82 -6.36 -14.43 -21.88
C ALA A 82 -6.38 -14.41 -23.41
N GLU A 83 -7.46 -14.91 -24.03
CA GLU A 83 -7.67 -14.77 -25.46
C GLU A 83 -7.92 -13.29 -25.82
N ASP A 84 -7.43 -12.84 -26.98
CA ASP A 84 -7.69 -11.50 -27.50
C ASP A 84 -9.11 -11.39 -28.07
N LYS A 85 -10.10 -11.41 -27.19
CA LYS A 85 -11.53 -11.29 -27.50
C LYS A 85 -12.19 -10.37 -26.48
N ALA A 86 -13.14 -9.56 -26.94
CA ALA A 86 -13.99 -8.77 -26.06
C ALA A 86 -14.98 -9.69 -25.34
N ILE A 87 -14.97 -9.69 -24.01
CA ILE A 87 -15.83 -10.54 -23.17
C ILE A 87 -16.92 -9.71 -22.47
N GLU A 88 -16.59 -8.49 -22.04
CA GLU A 88 -17.46 -7.66 -21.22
C GLU A 88 -18.43 -6.78 -22.04
N PRO A 89 -19.72 -6.73 -21.67
CA PRO A 89 -20.67 -5.77 -22.23
C PRO A 89 -20.43 -4.36 -21.69
N ASN A 90 -20.99 -3.36 -22.37
CA ASN A 90 -20.99 -1.98 -21.85
C ASN A 90 -21.76 -1.92 -20.52
N MET A 91 -21.08 -1.50 -19.45
CA MET A 91 -21.65 -1.36 -18.10
C MET A 91 -21.69 0.10 -17.61
N ARG A 92 -21.57 1.08 -18.51
CA ARG A 92 -21.44 2.50 -18.15
C ARG A 92 -22.53 2.96 -17.18
N ASP A 93 -23.80 2.74 -17.53
CA ASP A 93 -24.95 3.23 -16.75
C ASP A 93 -24.96 2.61 -15.35
N ARG A 94 -24.77 1.28 -15.28
CA ARG A 94 -24.68 0.53 -14.02
C ARG A 94 -23.54 1.01 -13.13
N LEU A 95 -22.37 1.28 -13.69
CA LEU A 95 -21.21 1.74 -12.92
C LEU A 95 -21.40 3.18 -12.43
N GLN A 96 -22.05 4.04 -13.22
CA GLN A 96 -22.35 5.41 -12.82
C GLN A 96 -23.39 5.48 -11.70
N GLU A 97 -24.31 4.53 -11.59
CA GLU A 97 -25.23 4.44 -10.45
C GLU A 97 -24.49 4.29 -9.11
N LEU A 98 -23.31 3.65 -9.10
CA LEU A 98 -22.52 3.45 -7.88
C LEU A 98 -21.81 4.71 -7.37
N VAL A 99 -21.71 5.75 -8.19
CA VAL A 99 -20.98 6.98 -7.86
C VAL A 99 -21.94 8.06 -7.35
N ASN A 100 -21.47 8.81 -6.35
CA ASN A 100 -22.16 9.98 -5.83
C ASN A 100 -22.60 10.88 -7.00
N PRO A 101 -23.90 11.29 -7.08
CA PRO A 101 -24.38 12.19 -8.11
C PRO A 101 -23.52 13.44 -8.35
N ASP A 102 -22.95 14.03 -7.30
CA ASP A 102 -22.12 15.24 -7.43
C ASP A 102 -20.76 14.98 -8.10
N ASN A 103 -20.35 13.71 -8.18
CA ASN A 103 -19.07 13.28 -8.75
C ASN A 103 -19.25 12.61 -10.12
N LYS A 104 -20.38 12.84 -10.81
CA LYS A 104 -20.60 12.32 -12.16
C LYS A 104 -21.37 13.30 -13.04
N GLU A 105 -20.94 13.48 -14.28
CA GLU A 105 -21.59 14.35 -15.26
C GLU A 105 -21.30 13.87 -16.68
N ALA A 106 -22.28 13.97 -17.59
CA ALA A 106 -22.14 13.66 -19.02
C ALA A 106 -21.48 12.28 -19.33
N GLY A 107 -21.63 11.32 -18.42
CA GLY A 107 -21.05 10.00 -18.56
C GLY A 107 -19.61 9.86 -18.04
N LEU A 108 -19.09 10.82 -17.28
CA LEU A 108 -17.72 10.89 -16.75
C LEU A 108 -17.72 10.94 -15.22
N TYR A 109 -16.59 10.58 -14.61
CA TYR A 109 -16.35 10.80 -13.18
C TYR A 109 -15.67 12.14 -12.98
N LEU A 110 -16.27 12.98 -12.15
CA LEU A 110 -15.71 14.28 -11.79
C LEU A 110 -14.74 14.09 -10.63
N VAL A 111 -13.51 14.55 -10.81
CA VAL A 111 -12.46 14.55 -9.80
C VAL A 111 -11.79 15.93 -9.75
N PRO A 112 -11.25 16.35 -8.59
CA PRO A 112 -10.48 17.58 -8.51
C PRO A 112 -9.34 17.57 -9.53
N GLN A 113 -9.14 18.69 -10.20
CA GLN A 113 -8.04 18.86 -11.14
C GLN A 113 -6.71 18.75 -10.40
N VAL A 114 -5.75 18.03 -10.98
CA VAL A 114 -4.36 18.02 -10.50
C VAL A 114 -3.73 19.35 -10.93
N ILE A 115 -3.40 20.17 -9.94
CA ILE A 115 -2.69 21.45 -10.10
C ILE A 115 -1.38 21.34 -9.30
N GLU A 116 -0.28 21.87 -9.84
CA GLU A 116 1.05 21.92 -9.20
C GLU A 116 1.16 23.06 -8.17
#